data_AF-A0A497LEZ1-F1
#
_entry.id   AF-A0A497LEZ1-F1
#
_cell.length_a   1.000
_cell.length_b   1.000
_cell.length_c   1.000
_cell.angle_alpha   90.00
_cell.angle_beta   90.00
_cell.angle_gamma   90.00
#
_symmetry.space_group_name_H-M   'P 1'
#
loop_
_entity.id
_entity.type
_entity.pdbx_description
1 polymer ?
#
loop_
_entity_poly.entity_id
_entity_poly.type
_entity_poly.pdbx_seq_one_letter_code
_entity_poly.pdbx_strand_id
1 'polypeptide(L)'
;MAVIVQLSHPLKRQIKISIAIPASFTSDIPHLREKTLRIGLIGRALAIFRIDEALIYPDLLSKDQTRDADLIKIILSYMETPQYLRKRLFKIRPELRYVGILPPLRTPHHPTQNREKDLKIGEHREGVVISTSKKGAYIDIGVERPLLAPSVRMKVNSRVTVVIRRKGGELVGEVTSPDKVKFYWGYRVKKSNSPLGSILKNREYDLVIATSRRGDPVMEVADRLLS
;
A
#
# COMPACT_ATOMS: atom_id res chain seq x y z
N MET A 1 9.76 -33.32 -11.77
CA MET A 1 8.64 -32.54 -12.34
C MET A 1 8.21 -31.51 -11.31
N ALA A 2 8.56 -30.24 -11.51
CA ALA A 2 8.05 -29.17 -10.67
C ALA A 2 6.58 -28.96 -11.01
N VAL A 3 5.69 -29.25 -10.06
CA VAL A 3 4.28 -28.88 -10.16
C VAL A 3 4.27 -27.36 -10.27
N ILE A 4 3.96 -26.83 -11.46
CA ILE A 4 3.66 -25.42 -11.65
C ILE A 4 2.36 -25.19 -10.89
N VAL A 5 2.47 -24.86 -9.60
CA VAL A 5 1.35 -24.32 -8.84
C VAL A 5 1.00 -23.03 -9.56
N GLN A 6 -0.13 -23.02 -10.24
CA GLN A 6 -0.65 -21.84 -10.91
C GLN A 6 -0.97 -20.81 -9.81
N LEU A 7 0.01 -19.98 -9.47
CA LEU A 7 -0.12 -18.99 -8.42
C LEU A 7 -1.10 -17.94 -8.96
N SER A 8 -2.29 -17.89 -8.36
CA SER A 8 -3.38 -16.99 -8.76
C SER A 8 -3.05 -15.50 -8.57
N HIS A 9 -1.90 -15.19 -7.96
CA HIS A 9 -1.49 -13.84 -7.60
C HIS A 9 0.01 -13.64 -7.83
N PRO A 10 0.44 -12.41 -8.18
CA PRO A 10 1.85 -12.10 -8.31
C PRO A 10 2.59 -12.32 -7.00
N LEU A 11 3.70 -13.05 -7.05
CA LEU A 11 4.58 -13.26 -5.90
C LEU A 11 5.16 -11.94 -5.40
N LYS A 12 5.45 -11.88 -4.10
CA LYS A 12 6.24 -10.80 -3.51
C LYS A 12 7.67 -10.88 -4.06
N ARG A 13 8.30 -9.72 -4.26
CA ARG A 13 9.71 -9.65 -4.68
C ARG A 13 10.61 -10.05 -3.50
N GLN A 14 11.75 -10.65 -3.79
CA GLN A 14 12.78 -10.89 -2.77
C GLN A 14 13.48 -9.60 -2.35
N ILE A 15 13.65 -8.68 -3.30
CA ILE A 15 14.21 -7.35 -3.08
C ILE A 15 13.06 -6.37 -2.86
N LYS A 16 13.17 -5.54 -1.82
CA LYS A 16 12.21 -4.46 -1.54
C LYS A 16 12.55 -3.24 -2.40
N ILE A 17 11.56 -2.69 -3.08
CA ILE A 17 11.75 -1.51 -3.93
C ILE A 17 11.02 -0.32 -3.33
N SER A 18 11.74 0.79 -3.16
CA SER A 18 11.19 2.09 -2.79
C SER A 18 11.29 3.06 -3.96
N ILE A 19 10.21 3.82 -4.22
CA ILE A 19 10.20 4.89 -5.21
C ILE A 19 10.11 6.23 -4.49
N ALA A 20 11.07 7.12 -4.78
CA ALA A 20 11.05 8.49 -4.29
C ALA A 20 10.23 9.38 -5.23
N ILE A 21 9.26 10.12 -4.68
CA ILE A 21 8.35 11.00 -5.43
C ILE A 21 8.53 12.43 -4.91
N PRO A 22 8.88 13.41 -5.76
CA PRO A 22 8.98 14.79 -5.35
C PRO A 22 7.61 15.34 -4.97
N ALA A 23 7.53 16.15 -3.91
CA ALA A 23 6.30 16.80 -3.49
C ALA A 23 5.77 17.77 -4.57
N SER A 24 6.64 18.31 -5.44
CA SER A 24 6.27 19.15 -6.58
C SER A 24 5.57 18.41 -7.72
N PHE A 25 5.41 17.09 -7.66
CA PHE A 25 4.92 16.25 -8.77
C PHE A 25 3.58 16.70 -9.37
N THR A 26 2.74 17.39 -8.58
CA THR A 26 1.47 17.97 -9.03
C THR A 26 1.39 19.48 -8.89
N SER A 27 2.52 20.18 -8.73
CA SER A 27 2.55 21.62 -8.46
C SER A 27 2.19 22.48 -9.68
N ASP A 28 2.39 21.95 -10.88
CA ASP A 28 2.04 22.53 -12.18
C ASP A 28 0.54 22.45 -12.51
N ILE A 29 -0.23 21.66 -11.76
CA ILE A 29 -1.64 21.40 -12.03
C ILE A 29 -2.52 22.23 -11.10
N PRO A 30 -3.42 23.09 -11.60
CA PRO A 30 -4.25 23.93 -10.75
C PRO A 30 -5.43 23.17 -10.13
N HIS A 31 -6.09 22.29 -10.90
CA HIS A 31 -7.32 21.64 -10.47
C HIS A 31 -7.11 20.32 -9.74
N LEU A 32 -7.78 20.15 -8.59
CA LEU A 32 -7.70 18.95 -7.76
C LEU A 32 -8.07 17.67 -8.53
N ARG A 33 -9.06 17.73 -9.44
CA ARG A 33 -9.46 16.57 -10.24
C ARG A 33 -8.31 16.02 -11.09
N GLU A 34 -7.56 16.91 -11.73
CA GLU A 34 -6.38 16.53 -12.56
C GLU A 34 -5.21 16.06 -11.68
N LYS A 35 -4.96 16.72 -10.54
CA LYS A 35 -3.98 16.23 -9.55
C LYS A 35 -4.29 14.80 -9.12
N THR A 36 -5.56 14.53 -8.80
CA THR A 36 -6.03 13.20 -8.40
C THR A 36 -5.80 12.16 -9.50
N LEU A 37 -6.09 12.49 -10.75
CA LEU A 37 -5.81 11.58 -11.87
C LEU A 37 -4.32 11.29 -12.01
N ARG A 38 -3.47 12.32 -11.99
CA ARG A 38 -2.00 12.15 -12.15
C ARG A 38 -1.41 11.30 -11.04
N ILE A 39 -1.79 11.54 -9.78
CA ILE A 39 -1.39 10.72 -8.63
C ILE A 39 -1.93 9.30 -8.79
N GLY A 40 -3.16 9.17 -9.29
CA GLY A 40 -3.79 7.89 -9.60
C GLY A 40 -2.98 7.02 -10.56
N LEU A 41 -2.44 7.62 -11.61
CA LEU A 41 -1.58 6.93 -12.58
C LEU A 41 -0.30 6.41 -11.93
N ILE A 42 0.33 7.20 -11.06
CA ILE A 42 1.49 6.75 -10.26
C ILE A 42 1.09 5.60 -9.35
N GLY A 43 0.00 5.72 -8.58
CA GLY A 43 -0.46 4.64 -7.69
C GLY A 43 -0.67 3.31 -8.42
N ARG A 44 -1.23 3.37 -9.64
CA ARG A 44 -1.38 2.19 -10.51
C ARG A 44 -0.02 1.64 -10.96
N ALA A 45 0.91 2.48 -11.39
CA ALA A 45 2.24 2.03 -11.78
C ALA A 45 2.98 1.36 -10.61
N LEU A 46 2.92 1.94 -9.39
CA LEU A 46 3.51 1.35 -8.19
C LEU A 46 2.99 -0.07 -7.94
N ALA A 47 1.68 -0.29 -8.09
CA ALA A 47 1.06 -1.61 -7.93
C ALA A 47 1.48 -2.60 -9.03
N ILE A 48 1.50 -2.17 -10.30
CA ILE A 48 1.90 -3.02 -11.44
C ILE A 48 3.33 -3.53 -11.26
N PHE A 49 4.24 -2.62 -10.90
CA PHE A 49 5.66 -2.96 -10.71
C PHE A 49 5.97 -3.55 -9.33
N ARG A 50 4.95 -3.80 -8.50
CA ARG A 50 5.07 -4.41 -7.17
C ARG A 50 6.04 -3.64 -6.26
N ILE A 51 5.92 -2.33 -6.25
CA ILE A 51 6.70 -1.45 -5.37
C ILE A 51 6.25 -1.65 -3.92
N ASP A 52 7.19 -1.66 -2.98
CA ASP A 52 6.90 -1.86 -1.55
C ASP A 52 6.68 -0.54 -0.81
N GLU A 53 7.28 0.55 -1.28
CA GLU A 53 7.20 1.86 -0.63
C GLU A 53 7.24 3.03 -1.63
N ALA A 54 6.37 4.00 -1.40
CA ALA A 54 6.40 5.31 -2.03
C ALA A 54 6.85 6.34 -0.99
N LEU A 55 8.00 6.96 -1.20
CA LEU A 55 8.57 7.97 -0.33
C LEU A 55 8.40 9.35 -0.94
N ILE A 56 7.58 10.18 -0.32
CA ILE A 56 7.33 11.55 -0.76
C ILE A 56 8.31 12.49 -0.04
N TYR A 57 9.03 13.31 -0.79
CA TYR A 57 10.04 14.22 -0.24
C TYR A 57 9.90 15.65 -0.80
N PRO A 58 10.23 16.69 -0.02
CA PRO A 58 10.30 18.06 -0.52
C PRO A 58 11.52 18.24 -1.43
N ASP A 59 11.29 18.83 -2.60
CA ASP A 59 12.29 19.05 -3.65
C ASP A 59 12.51 20.53 -3.97
N LEU A 60 11.61 21.42 -3.54
CA LEU A 60 11.72 22.87 -3.70
C LEU A 60 11.91 23.53 -2.32
N LEU A 61 13.17 23.74 -1.94
CA LEU A 61 13.53 24.21 -0.58
C LEU A 61 13.00 25.60 -0.23
N SER A 62 12.68 26.42 -1.23
CA SER A 62 12.16 27.78 -1.06
C SER A 62 10.64 27.86 -0.92
N LYS A 63 9.93 26.72 -0.99
CA LYS A 63 8.46 26.66 -0.94
C LYS A 63 7.99 25.66 0.10
N ASP A 64 6.91 25.98 0.81
CA ASP A 64 6.21 24.99 1.61
C ASP A 64 5.42 24.05 0.68
N GLN A 65 5.85 22.80 0.61
CA GLN A 65 5.22 21.75 -0.20
C GLN A 65 4.38 20.78 0.64
N THR A 66 4.14 21.08 1.92
CA THR A 66 3.44 20.18 2.85
C THR A 66 2.07 19.76 2.31
N ARG A 67 1.31 20.71 1.75
CA ARG A 67 -0.02 20.46 1.19
C ARG A 67 0.00 19.52 0.00
N ASP A 68 0.93 19.69 -0.93
CA ASP A 68 1.06 18.79 -2.09
C ASP A 68 1.54 17.40 -1.65
N ALA A 69 2.51 17.34 -0.74
CA ALA A 69 2.99 16.07 -0.18
C ALA A 69 1.87 15.30 0.55
N ASP A 70 1.04 15.99 1.33
CA ASP A 70 -0.10 15.38 2.03
C ASP A 70 -1.19 14.94 1.06
N LEU A 71 -1.43 15.68 -0.02
CA LEU A 71 -2.35 15.29 -1.09
C LEU A 71 -1.89 14.01 -1.80
N ILE A 72 -0.61 13.93 -2.18
CA ILE A 72 -0.02 12.71 -2.78
C ILE A 72 -0.16 11.55 -1.79
N LYS A 73 0.22 11.77 -0.53
CA LYS A 73 0.16 10.75 0.52
C LYS A 73 -1.24 10.19 0.69
N ILE A 74 -2.25 11.06 0.81
CA ILE A 74 -3.61 10.63 1.11
C ILE A 74 -4.24 9.89 -0.05
N ILE A 75 -4.01 10.34 -1.30
CA ILE A 75 -4.55 9.67 -2.49
C ILE A 75 -3.88 8.31 -2.69
N LEU A 76 -2.54 8.23 -2.63
CA LEU A 76 -1.84 6.96 -2.76
C LEU A 76 -2.25 5.96 -1.67
N SER A 77 -2.41 6.42 -0.42
CA SER A 77 -2.87 5.59 0.70
C SER A 77 -4.32 5.13 0.52
N TYR A 78 -5.19 6.01 -0.01
CA TYR A 78 -6.58 5.67 -0.32
C TYR A 78 -6.66 4.58 -1.39
N MET A 79 -5.87 4.72 -2.45
CA MET A 79 -5.81 3.73 -3.53
C MET A 79 -5.34 2.38 -3.02
N GLU A 80 -4.25 2.35 -2.26
CA GLU A 80 -3.68 1.12 -1.73
C GLU A 80 -4.58 0.45 -0.70
N THR A 81 -5.39 1.20 0.03
CA THR A 81 -6.30 0.63 1.02
C THR A 81 -7.43 -0.16 0.34
N PRO A 82 -7.70 -1.42 0.75
CA PRO A 82 -8.79 -2.22 0.22
C PRO A 82 -10.15 -1.56 0.36
N GLN A 83 -11.01 -1.74 -0.64
CA GLN A 83 -12.24 -0.98 -0.81
C GLN A 83 -13.20 -1.05 0.39
N TYR A 84 -13.26 -2.20 1.07
CA TYR A 84 -14.11 -2.41 2.24
C TYR A 84 -13.63 -1.66 3.49
N LEU A 85 -12.36 -1.26 3.56
CA LEU A 85 -11.79 -0.51 4.70
C LEU A 85 -11.83 1.00 4.49
N ARG A 86 -11.97 1.46 3.24
CA ARG A 86 -11.85 2.88 2.88
C ARG A 86 -12.82 3.77 3.66
N LYS A 87 -14.10 3.39 3.75
CA LYS A 87 -15.13 4.19 4.45
C LYS A 87 -14.79 4.41 5.94
N ARG A 88 -14.13 3.43 6.56
CA ARG A 88 -13.76 3.49 7.99
C ARG A 88 -12.48 4.29 8.21
N LEU A 89 -11.46 4.05 7.38
CA LEU A 89 -10.14 4.67 7.54
C LEU A 89 -10.08 6.10 6.97
N PHE A 90 -10.79 6.33 5.87
CA PHE A 90 -10.86 7.62 5.19
C PHE A 90 -12.26 8.17 5.38
N LYS A 91 -12.42 8.98 6.45
CA LYS A 91 -13.58 9.83 6.64
C LYS A 91 -13.77 10.76 5.43
N ILE A 92 -14.92 11.43 5.34
CA ILE A 92 -15.18 12.43 4.31
C ILE A 92 -14.12 13.53 4.40
N ARG A 93 -13.41 13.75 3.31
CA ARG A 93 -12.29 14.68 3.20
C ARG A 93 -12.33 15.42 1.86
N PRO A 94 -12.17 16.74 1.81
CA PRO A 94 -12.20 17.51 0.56
C PRO A 94 -11.18 17.04 -0.48
N GLU A 95 -9.99 16.62 -0.03
CA GLU A 95 -8.90 16.10 -0.86
C GLU A 95 -9.31 14.84 -1.64
N LEU A 96 -10.26 14.08 -1.10
CA LEU A 96 -10.74 12.83 -1.68
C LEU A 96 -12.03 12.99 -2.49
N ARG A 97 -12.50 14.22 -2.75
CA ARG A 97 -13.75 14.48 -3.50
C ARG A 97 -13.79 13.79 -4.87
N TYR A 98 -12.65 13.70 -5.55
CA TYR A 98 -12.56 13.15 -6.91
C TYR A 98 -11.99 11.73 -6.96
N VAL A 99 -11.92 10.99 -5.85
CA VAL A 99 -11.37 9.61 -5.85
C VAL A 99 -12.12 8.63 -6.75
N GLY A 100 -13.35 8.95 -7.16
CA GLY A 100 -14.14 8.13 -8.10
C GLY A 100 -13.53 7.99 -9.50
N ILE A 101 -12.61 8.89 -9.90
CA ILE A 101 -11.91 8.78 -11.21
C ILE A 101 -10.60 8.00 -11.13
N LEU A 102 -10.20 7.53 -9.94
CA LEU A 102 -8.94 6.81 -9.76
C LEU A 102 -8.98 5.46 -10.48
N PRO A 103 -7.89 5.07 -11.16
CA PRO A 103 -7.84 3.76 -11.79
C PRO A 103 -7.79 2.63 -10.73
N PRO A 104 -8.38 1.47 -11.01
CA PRO A 104 -8.34 0.35 -10.08
C PRO A 104 -6.93 -0.26 -10.01
N LEU A 105 -6.51 -0.69 -8.82
CA LEU A 105 -5.24 -1.39 -8.60
C LEU A 105 -5.33 -2.90 -8.87
N ARG A 106 -6.44 -3.55 -8.47
CA ARG A 106 -6.66 -5.00 -8.60
C ARG A 106 -5.50 -5.86 -8.06
N THR A 107 -4.90 -5.43 -6.95
CA THR A 107 -3.82 -6.16 -6.28
C THR A 107 -4.38 -7.28 -5.39
N PRO A 108 -3.56 -8.27 -4.98
CA PRO A 108 -4.03 -9.43 -4.19
C PRO A 108 -4.76 -9.07 -2.90
N HIS A 109 -4.36 -7.97 -2.24
CA HIS A 109 -5.00 -7.49 -1.02
C HIS A 109 -6.30 -6.71 -1.25
N HIS A 110 -6.77 -6.56 -2.50
CA HIS A 110 -8.06 -5.98 -2.90
C HIS A 110 -9.03 -7.08 -3.40
N PRO A 111 -9.45 -8.01 -2.53
CA PRO A 111 -10.31 -9.10 -2.93
C PRO A 111 -11.70 -8.60 -3.31
N THR A 112 -12.29 -9.17 -4.35
CA THR A 112 -13.67 -8.86 -4.78
C THR A 112 -14.72 -9.65 -3.99
N GLN A 113 -14.33 -10.78 -3.41
CA GLN A 113 -15.20 -11.64 -2.61
C GLN A 113 -15.47 -11.02 -1.25
N ASN A 114 -16.75 -10.90 -0.91
CA ASN A 114 -17.24 -10.23 0.29
C ASN A 114 -18.13 -11.13 1.17
N ARG A 115 -18.17 -12.43 0.89
CA ARG A 115 -18.95 -13.41 1.68
C ARG A 115 -18.03 -14.36 2.42
N GLU A 116 -18.35 -14.67 3.66
CA GLU A 116 -17.59 -15.60 4.49
C GLU A 116 -17.48 -16.97 3.85
N LYS A 117 -18.54 -17.44 3.18
CA LYS A 117 -18.55 -18.76 2.53
C LYS A 117 -17.45 -18.92 1.48
N ASP A 118 -17.04 -17.80 0.86
CA ASP A 118 -16.04 -17.76 -0.21
C ASP A 118 -14.59 -17.73 0.36
N LEU A 119 -14.44 -17.45 1.66
CA LEU A 119 -13.14 -17.43 2.33
C LEU A 119 -12.49 -18.81 2.37
N LYS A 120 -11.17 -18.81 2.17
CA LYS A 120 -10.33 -20.01 2.27
C LYS A 120 -9.52 -20.01 3.57
N ILE A 121 -9.38 -21.18 4.19
CA ILE A 121 -8.45 -21.34 5.32
C ILE A 121 -7.02 -21.10 4.80
N GLY A 122 -6.25 -20.28 5.51
CA GLY A 122 -4.93 -19.83 5.10
C GLY A 122 -4.92 -18.60 4.19
N GLU A 123 -6.09 -18.10 3.76
CA GLU A 123 -6.20 -16.84 3.03
C GLU A 123 -5.80 -15.67 3.94
N HIS A 124 -5.07 -14.72 3.36
CA HIS A 124 -4.71 -13.49 4.04
C HIS A 124 -5.70 -12.39 3.68
N ARG A 125 -6.05 -11.55 4.65
CA ARG A 125 -6.89 -10.38 4.45
C ARG A 125 -6.31 -9.19 5.19
N GLU A 126 -6.44 -8.02 4.59
CA GLU A 126 -6.31 -6.78 5.34
C GLU A 126 -7.57 -6.57 6.18
N GLY A 127 -7.41 -6.02 7.37
CA GLY A 127 -8.53 -5.72 8.23
C GLY A 127 -8.29 -4.53 9.14
N VAL A 128 -9.35 -4.07 9.79
CA VAL A 128 -9.30 -3.00 10.78
C VAL A 128 -9.94 -3.47 12.08
N VAL A 129 -9.24 -3.24 13.19
CA VAL A 129 -9.74 -3.55 14.53
C VAL A 129 -10.97 -2.69 14.82
N ILE A 130 -12.13 -3.33 15.00
CA ILE A 130 -13.40 -2.66 15.28
C ILE A 130 -13.69 -2.55 16.77
N SER A 131 -13.29 -3.54 17.56
CA SER A 131 -13.44 -3.59 19.01
C SER A 131 -12.49 -4.63 19.61
N THR A 132 -12.27 -4.55 20.93
CA THR A 132 -11.43 -5.49 21.68
C THR A 132 -12.20 -5.92 22.93
N SER A 133 -12.18 -7.21 23.26
CA SER A 133 -12.86 -7.78 24.43
C SER A 133 -11.91 -8.71 25.21
N LYS A 134 -12.42 -9.35 26.28
CA LYS A 134 -11.67 -10.41 26.98
C LYS A 134 -11.30 -11.59 26.07
N LYS A 135 -12.10 -11.86 25.02
CA LYS A 135 -11.84 -12.95 24.07
C LYS A 135 -10.71 -12.62 23.07
N GLY A 136 -10.54 -11.35 22.73
CA GLY A 136 -9.56 -10.90 21.74
C GLY A 136 -10.02 -9.68 20.96
N ALA A 137 -9.41 -9.45 19.80
CA ALA A 137 -9.74 -8.34 18.90
C ALA A 137 -10.73 -8.80 17.83
N TYR A 138 -11.79 -8.02 17.62
CA TYR A 138 -12.70 -8.18 16.49
C TYR A 138 -12.22 -7.30 15.34
N ILE A 139 -12.08 -7.89 14.16
CA ILE A 139 -11.43 -7.27 13.00
C ILE A 139 -12.38 -7.35 11.81
N ASP A 140 -12.71 -6.21 11.23
CA ASP A 140 -13.42 -6.14 9.96
C ASP A 140 -12.44 -6.50 8.82
N ILE A 141 -12.73 -7.60 8.11
CA ILE A 141 -11.94 -8.11 6.98
C ILE A 141 -12.70 -8.05 5.65
N GLY A 142 -13.81 -7.30 5.61
CA GLY A 142 -14.62 -7.11 4.41
C GLY A 142 -15.57 -8.25 4.08
N VAL A 143 -16.10 -8.91 5.11
CA VAL A 143 -17.18 -9.93 5.00
C VAL A 143 -18.30 -9.60 6.00
N GLU A 144 -19.37 -10.39 6.01
CA GLU A 144 -20.62 -10.09 6.73
C GLU A 144 -20.43 -9.93 8.25
N ARG A 145 -19.46 -10.63 8.83
CA ARG A 145 -19.16 -10.59 10.26
C ARG A 145 -17.67 -10.39 10.52
N PRO A 146 -17.30 -9.76 11.65
CA PRO A 146 -15.90 -9.59 12.00
C PRO A 146 -15.22 -10.92 12.29
N LEU A 147 -13.93 -10.98 11.98
CA LEU A 147 -13.03 -12.05 12.39
C LEU A 147 -12.56 -11.80 13.83
N LEU A 148 -12.63 -12.83 14.67
CA LEU A 148 -12.02 -12.82 16.00
C LEU A 148 -10.54 -13.23 15.89
N ALA A 149 -9.65 -12.39 16.40
CA ALA A 149 -8.26 -12.71 16.70
C ALA A 149 -8.11 -12.95 18.22
N PRO A 150 -8.07 -14.21 18.69
CA PRO A 150 -8.05 -14.55 20.10
C PRO A 150 -6.80 -14.02 20.80
N SER A 151 -6.93 -13.64 22.07
CA SER A 151 -5.81 -13.17 22.92
C SER A 151 -5.01 -11.96 22.40
N VAL A 152 -5.45 -11.35 21.30
CA VAL A 152 -4.85 -10.13 20.75
C VAL A 152 -5.58 -8.92 21.34
N ARG A 153 -4.82 -7.96 21.87
CA ARG A 153 -5.33 -6.64 22.25
C ARG A 153 -4.65 -5.57 21.41
N MET A 154 -5.45 -4.88 20.61
CA MET A 154 -4.97 -3.81 19.74
C MET A 154 -5.88 -2.59 19.83
N LYS A 155 -5.33 -1.43 19.50
CA LYS A 155 -6.08 -0.18 19.45
C LYS A 155 -7.14 -0.25 18.35
N VAL A 156 -8.36 0.19 18.65
CA VAL A 156 -9.43 0.33 17.66
C VAL A 156 -8.95 1.26 16.52
N ASN A 157 -9.33 0.93 15.29
CA ASN A 157 -8.87 1.56 14.04
C ASN A 157 -7.43 1.25 13.63
N SER A 158 -6.76 0.31 14.29
CA SER A 158 -5.50 -0.23 13.77
C SER A 158 -5.76 -1.09 12.54
N ARG A 159 -5.03 -0.81 11.45
CA ARG A 159 -5.02 -1.65 10.25
C ARG A 159 -4.04 -2.81 10.46
N VAL A 160 -4.46 -4.03 10.11
CA VAL A 160 -3.72 -5.26 10.36
C VAL A 160 -3.87 -6.23 9.21
N THR A 161 -2.88 -7.09 8.99
CA THR A 161 -3.01 -8.27 8.14
C THR A 161 -3.39 -9.45 9.02
N VAL A 162 -4.37 -10.24 8.59
CA VAL A 162 -4.78 -11.46 9.27
C VAL A 162 -4.71 -12.65 8.33
N VAL A 163 -4.52 -13.84 8.90
CA VAL A 163 -4.69 -15.11 8.21
C VAL A 163 -5.90 -15.84 8.78
N ILE A 164 -6.77 -16.33 7.90
CA ILE A 164 -7.98 -17.06 8.29
C ILE A 164 -7.59 -18.47 8.75
N ARG A 165 -8.00 -18.85 9.96
CA ARG A 165 -7.66 -20.16 10.56
C ARG A 165 -8.85 -21.10 10.62
N ARG A 166 -10.05 -20.59 10.91
CA ARG A 166 -11.26 -21.39 11.07
C ARG A 166 -12.49 -20.65 10.56
N LYS A 167 -13.38 -21.38 9.90
CA LYS A 167 -14.70 -20.94 9.45
C LYS A 167 -15.79 -21.91 9.93
N GLY A 168 -17.04 -21.45 9.95
CA GLY A 168 -18.18 -22.23 10.44
C GLY A 168 -18.32 -22.15 11.96
N GLY A 169 -19.46 -21.65 12.45
CA GLY A 169 -19.60 -21.28 13.86
C GLY A 169 -19.08 -19.87 14.11
N GLU A 170 -17.83 -19.71 14.57
CA GLU A 170 -17.16 -18.41 14.77
C GLU A 170 -16.00 -18.25 13.78
N LEU A 171 -15.92 -17.10 13.11
CA LEU A 171 -14.84 -16.79 12.18
C LEU A 171 -13.60 -16.37 12.97
N VAL A 172 -12.55 -17.20 12.91
CA VAL A 172 -11.33 -17.02 13.70
C VAL A 172 -10.10 -16.92 12.81
N GLY A 173 -9.21 -16.00 13.15
CA GLY A 173 -7.91 -15.85 12.51
C GLY A 173 -6.83 -15.35 13.46
N GLU A 174 -5.68 -15.08 12.87
CA GLU A 174 -4.47 -14.68 13.59
C GLU A 174 -3.90 -13.43 12.92
N VAL A 175 -3.50 -12.44 13.71
CA VAL A 175 -2.77 -11.27 13.21
C VAL A 175 -1.37 -11.71 12.78
N THR A 176 -0.98 -11.34 11.58
CA THR A 176 0.32 -11.70 11.00
C THR A 176 1.04 -10.47 10.47
N SER A 177 2.34 -10.59 10.25
CA SER A 177 3.10 -9.55 9.57
C SER A 177 2.80 -9.58 8.06
N PRO A 178 2.59 -8.42 7.40
CA PRO A 178 2.54 -8.33 5.94
C PRO A 178 3.75 -8.97 5.26
N ASP A 179 4.90 -9.03 5.95
CA ASP A 179 6.11 -9.63 5.41
C ASP A 179 6.04 -11.16 5.24
N LYS A 180 5.12 -11.83 5.94
CA LYS A 180 4.88 -13.27 5.82
C LYS A 180 4.00 -13.64 4.62
N VAL A 181 3.40 -12.66 3.95
CA VAL A 181 2.55 -12.91 2.77
C VAL A 181 3.42 -13.21 1.55
N LYS A 182 3.16 -14.34 0.89
CA LYS A 182 3.93 -14.81 -0.28
C LYS A 182 3.70 -13.99 -1.55
N PHE A 183 2.61 -13.24 -1.60
CA PHE A 183 2.17 -12.46 -2.76
C PHE A 183 2.41 -10.98 -2.52
N TYR A 184 2.39 -10.19 -3.60
CA TYR A 184 2.44 -8.74 -3.50
C TYR A 184 1.27 -8.23 -2.65
N TRP A 185 1.57 -7.38 -1.66
CA TRP A 185 0.61 -6.96 -0.63
C TRP A 185 0.45 -5.43 -0.54
N GLY A 186 0.59 -4.77 -1.69
CA GLY A 186 0.52 -3.32 -1.80
C GLY A 186 1.83 -2.61 -1.44
N TYR A 187 1.74 -1.28 -1.37
CA TYR A 187 2.85 -0.39 -1.05
C TYR A 187 2.54 0.44 0.21
N ARG A 188 3.58 0.79 0.96
CA ARG A 188 3.46 1.80 2.02
C ARG A 188 3.70 3.18 1.45
N VAL A 189 3.06 4.19 2.04
CA VAL A 189 3.26 5.59 1.63
C VAL A 189 3.87 6.36 2.80
N LYS A 190 5.10 6.81 2.63
CA LYS A 190 5.82 7.64 3.61
C LYS A 190 5.94 9.07 3.10
N LYS A 191 5.86 10.02 4.04
CA LYS A 191 6.19 11.43 3.80
C LYS A 191 7.42 11.75 4.65
N SER A 192 8.43 12.30 4.02
CA SER A 192 9.59 12.88 4.69
C SER A 192 9.44 14.40 4.75
N ASN A 193 9.94 15.01 5.82
CA ASN A 193 10.10 16.46 5.92
C ASN A 193 11.50 16.91 5.45
N SER A 194 12.39 15.95 5.14
CA SER A 194 13.76 16.21 4.71
C SER A 194 13.92 15.99 3.20
N PRO A 195 14.78 16.78 2.52
CA PRO A 195 15.05 16.60 1.09
C PRO A 195 15.70 15.24 0.79
N LEU A 196 15.61 14.80 -0.46
CA LEU A 196 16.14 13.50 -0.91
C LEU A 196 17.61 13.29 -0.53
N GLY A 197 18.47 14.29 -0.75
CA GLY A 197 19.88 14.19 -0.41
C GLY A 197 20.14 13.90 1.08
N SER A 198 19.33 14.45 1.98
CA SER A 198 19.43 14.17 3.42
C SER A 198 18.90 12.79 3.78
N ILE A 199 17.82 12.34 3.14
CA ILE A 199 17.27 10.99 3.31
C ILE A 199 18.32 9.93 2.95
N LEU A 200 18.99 10.12 1.81
CA LEU A 200 19.96 9.14 1.30
C LEU A 200 21.22 9.02 2.16
N LYS A 201 21.57 10.05 2.95
CA LYS A 201 22.71 10.00 3.88
C LYS A 201 22.52 8.97 4.99
N ASN A 202 21.29 8.61 5.33
CA ASN A 202 21.00 7.63 6.37
C ASN A 202 21.36 6.19 5.96
N ARG A 203 21.81 5.97 4.72
CA ARG A 203 22.25 4.67 4.17
C ARG A 203 21.25 3.52 4.40
N GLU A 204 19.95 3.84 4.36
CA GLU A 204 18.87 2.84 4.49
C GLU A 204 18.68 1.99 3.23
N TYR A 205 19.36 2.31 2.13
CA TYR A 205 19.21 1.67 0.82
C TYR A 205 20.54 1.07 0.36
N ASP A 206 20.52 -0.22 0.02
CA ASP A 206 21.70 -0.94 -0.49
C ASP A 206 22.09 -0.48 -1.91
N LEU A 207 21.09 -0.09 -2.71
CA LEU A 207 21.25 0.44 -4.06
C LEU A 207 20.33 1.65 -4.27
N VAL A 208 20.91 2.73 -4.80
CA VAL A 208 20.17 3.95 -5.15
C VAL A 208 20.31 4.20 -6.64
N ILE A 209 19.20 4.17 -7.37
CA ILE A 209 19.14 4.47 -8.80
C ILE A 209 18.51 5.85 -8.97
N ALA A 210 19.29 6.81 -9.46
CA ALA A 210 18.81 8.13 -9.83
C ALA A 210 18.55 8.21 -11.34
N THR A 211 17.36 8.66 -11.74
CA THR A 211 16.97 8.78 -13.15
C THR A 211 17.06 10.22 -13.61
N SER A 212 17.75 10.48 -14.73
CA SER A 212 17.87 11.81 -15.33
C SER A 212 18.03 11.70 -16.85
N ARG A 213 17.58 12.70 -17.59
CA ARG A 213 17.85 12.84 -19.04
C ARG A 213 19.34 13.00 -19.36
N ARG A 214 20.15 13.36 -18.35
CA ARG A 214 21.62 13.51 -18.46
C ARG A 214 22.39 12.31 -17.90
N GLY A 215 21.69 11.28 -17.42
CA GLY A 215 22.34 10.06 -16.94
C GLY A 215 22.71 9.15 -18.11
N ASP A 216 23.52 8.14 -17.82
CA ASP A 216 23.88 7.12 -18.80
C ASP A 216 22.62 6.33 -19.23
N PRO A 217 22.48 6.00 -20.53
CA PRO A 217 21.38 5.17 -21.00
C PRO A 217 21.33 3.83 -20.25
N VAL A 218 20.14 3.41 -19.81
CA VAL A 218 19.97 2.17 -19.03
C VAL A 218 20.57 0.93 -19.71
N MET A 219 20.52 0.90 -21.05
CA MET A 219 21.06 -0.20 -21.85
C MET A 219 22.59 -0.34 -21.73
N GLU A 220 23.30 0.73 -21.39
CA GLU A 220 24.76 0.72 -21.25
C GLU A 220 25.21 0.32 -19.84
N VAL A 221 24.33 0.46 -18.84
CA VAL A 221 24.65 0.22 -17.43
C VAL A 221 23.90 -0.96 -16.81
N ALA A 222 22.95 -1.57 -17.54
CA ALA A 222 22.11 -2.65 -17.03
C ALA A 222 22.92 -3.83 -16.48
N ASP A 223 23.96 -4.26 -17.20
CA ASP A 223 24.77 -5.41 -16.79
C ASP A 223 25.47 -5.18 -15.43
N ARG A 224 25.89 -3.94 -15.16
CA ARG A 224 26.51 -3.56 -13.87
C ARG A 224 25.50 -3.47 -12.73
N LEU A 225 24.22 -3.25 -13.05
CA LEU A 225 23.14 -3.17 -12.06
C LEU A 225 22.55 -4.55 -11.74
N LEU A 226 22.76 -5.54 -12.61
CA LEU A 226 22.22 -6.89 -12.50
C LEU A 226 23.25 -7.95 -12.06
N SER A 227 24.54 -7.59 -12.02
CA SER A 227 25.64 -8.39 -11.47
C SER A 227 25.64 -8.39 -9.95
#